data_AF-A0A840RQ74-F1
#
_entry.id   AF-A0A840RQ74-F1
#
_cell.length_a   1.000
_cell.length_b   1.000
_cell.length_c   1.000
_cell.angle_alpha   90.00
_cell.angle_beta   90.00
_cell.angle_gamma   90.00
#
_symmetry.space_group_name_H-M   'P 1'
#
loop_
_entity.id
_entity.type
_entity.pdbx_description
1 polymer ?
#
loop_
_entity_poly.entity_id
_entity_poly.type
_entity_poly.pdbx_seq_one_letter_code
_entity_poly.pdbx_strand_id
1 'polypeptide(L)'
;MKTALVGDYSIPEFDKIIMTNLLVSVVDLNIVRQEYKLIGILNADQEIYRVIGATTDNQYLNACEELDDIGLVDDLQESDREKNGYDAIYSLDQSAEL
;
A
#
# COMPACT_ATOMS: atom_id res chain seq x y z
N MET A 1 1.39 -11.51 -5.05
CA MET A 1 1.96 -10.14 -5.07
C MET A 1 3.27 -10.11 -4.31
N LYS A 2 4.05 -9.03 -4.39
CA LYS A 2 5.28 -8.85 -3.61
C LYS A 2 5.14 -7.67 -2.67
N THR A 3 5.81 -7.69 -1.52
CA THR A 3 5.82 -6.56 -0.61
C THR A 3 7.15 -6.39 0.08
N ALA A 4 7.43 -5.17 0.53
CA ALA A 4 8.60 -4.84 1.32
C ALA A 4 8.24 -3.72 2.31
N LEU A 5 8.91 -3.72 3.45
CA LEU A 5 8.99 -2.57 4.32
C LEU A 5 9.98 -1.55 3.75
N VAL A 6 9.78 -0.28 4.10
CA VAL A 6 10.65 0.84 3.71
C VAL A 6 11.36 1.35 4.96
N GLY A 7 12.69 1.35 4.94
CA GLY A 7 13.50 1.88 6.03
C GLY A 7 13.18 1.24 7.38
N ASP A 8 13.30 2.06 8.43
CA ASP A 8 13.01 1.69 9.82
C ASP A 8 11.74 2.42 10.35
N TYR A 9 10.78 2.68 9.46
CA TYR A 9 9.55 3.38 9.79
C TYR A 9 8.65 2.58 10.73
N SER A 10 7.81 3.30 11.49
CA SER A 10 6.84 2.67 12.38
C SER A 10 5.85 1.81 11.59
N ILE A 11 5.63 0.58 12.05
CA ILE A 11 4.69 -0.36 11.43
C ILE A 11 3.37 -0.29 12.19
N PRO A 12 2.27 0.13 11.57
CA PRO A 12 0.95 0.19 12.21
C PRO A 12 0.41 -1.19 12.58
N GLU A 13 -0.48 -1.26 13.58
CA GLU A 13 -1.08 -2.53 14.03
C GLU A 13 -1.91 -3.23 12.93
N PHE A 14 -2.57 -2.45 12.06
CA PHE A 14 -3.36 -2.98 10.95
C PHE A 14 -2.51 -3.71 9.90
N ASP A 15 -1.19 -3.53 9.89
CA ASP A 15 -0.28 -4.20 8.95
C ASP A 15 -0.41 -5.73 9.00
N LYS A 16 -0.67 -6.27 10.19
CA LYS A 16 -0.90 -7.70 10.36
C LYS A 16 -2.10 -8.19 9.54
N ILE A 17 -3.13 -7.36 9.40
CA ILE A 17 -4.33 -7.68 8.61
C ILE A 17 -3.97 -7.67 7.12
N ILE A 18 -3.25 -6.64 6.65
CA ILE A 18 -2.72 -6.57 5.28
C ILE A 18 -1.94 -7.84 4.94
N MET A 19 -0.99 -8.23 5.80
CA MET A 19 -0.14 -9.41 5.59
C MET A 19 -0.90 -10.74 5.68
N THR A 20 -2.08 -10.76 6.30
CA THR A 20 -2.92 -11.95 6.42
C THR A 20 -3.89 -12.09 5.24
N ASN A 21 -4.47 -10.98 4.79
CA ASN A 21 -5.50 -10.97 3.77
C ASN A 21 -4.92 -10.94 2.36
N LEU A 22 -3.82 -10.22 2.16
CA LEU A 22 -3.16 -10.17 0.87
C LEU A 22 -2.24 -11.38 0.67
N LEU A 23 -2.37 -12.07 -0.46
CA LEU A 23 -1.44 -13.10 -0.89
C LEU A 23 -0.12 -12.47 -1.39
N VAL A 24 0.69 -11.99 -0.43
CA VAL A 24 1.97 -11.30 -0.66
C VAL A 24 3.17 -12.12 -0.19
N SER A 25 4.27 -12.01 -0.93
CA SER A 25 5.58 -12.52 -0.51
C SER A 25 6.51 -11.36 -0.16
N VAL A 26 7.20 -11.44 0.97
CA VAL A 26 8.20 -10.44 1.37
C VAL A 26 9.47 -10.60 0.54
N VAL A 27 9.92 -9.53 -0.11
CA VAL A 27 11.15 -9.47 -0.92
C VAL A 27 11.87 -8.13 -0.70
N ASP A 28 13.02 -7.93 -1.35
CA ASP A 28 13.70 -6.64 -1.31
C ASP A 28 12.88 -5.52 -1.95
N LEU A 29 12.90 -4.32 -1.36
CA LEU A 29 12.15 -3.15 -1.84
C LEU A 29 12.44 -2.82 -3.32
N ASN A 30 13.69 -2.96 -3.75
CA ASN A 30 14.08 -2.73 -5.14
C ASN A 30 13.41 -3.71 -6.12
N ILE A 31 13.09 -4.92 -5.67
CA ILE A 31 12.34 -5.90 -6.48
C ILE A 31 10.87 -5.50 -6.53
N VAL A 32 10.28 -5.08 -5.42
CA VAL A 32 8.87 -4.63 -5.39
C VAL A 32 8.67 -3.45 -6.33
N ARG A 33 9.58 -2.47 -6.32
CA ARG A 33 9.51 -1.26 -7.16
C ARG A 33 9.61 -1.51 -8.67
N GLN A 34 9.93 -2.74 -9.09
CA GLN A 34 9.94 -3.14 -10.51
C GLN A 34 8.61 -3.78 -10.96
N GLU A 35 7.66 -3.97 -10.05
CA GLU A 35 6.35 -4.54 -10.37
C GLU A 35 5.50 -3.60 -11.22
N TYR A 36 4.51 -4.20 -11.91
CA TYR A 36 3.67 -3.49 -12.88
C TYR A 36 2.85 -2.36 -12.25
N LYS A 37 2.30 -2.60 -11.05
CA LYS A 37 1.55 -1.62 -10.27
C LYS A 37 2.09 -1.55 -8.84
N LEU A 38 2.20 -0.35 -8.30
CA LEU A 38 2.74 -0.10 -6.96
C LEU A 38 1.71 0.58 -6.07
N ILE A 39 1.53 0.02 -4.87
CA ILE A 39 0.67 0.58 -3.82
C ILE A 39 1.57 0.95 -2.64
N GLY A 40 1.53 2.21 -2.23
CA GLY A 40 2.17 2.68 -1.00
C GLY A 40 1.19 2.64 0.17
N ILE A 41 1.65 2.26 1.36
CA ILE A 41 0.84 2.32 2.59
C ILE A 41 1.53 3.29 3.56
N LEU A 42 0.79 4.29 4.02
CA LEU A 42 1.24 5.31 4.96
C LEU A 42 1.08 4.84 6.41
N ASN A 43 2.01 5.24 7.26
CA ASN A 43 1.87 5.16 8.72
C ASN A 43 1.22 6.45 9.27
N ALA A 44 1.12 6.55 10.61
CA ALA A 44 0.56 7.72 11.29
C ALA A 44 1.37 9.01 11.03
N ASP A 45 2.67 8.87 10.76
CA ASP A 45 3.59 9.98 10.47
C ASP A 45 3.57 10.39 8.98
N GLN A 46 2.64 9.84 8.19
CA GLN A 46 2.51 10.07 6.75
C GLN A 46 3.75 9.62 5.95
N GLU A 47 4.44 8.59 6.43
CA GLU A 47 5.56 7.95 5.76
C GLU A 47 5.10 6.65 5.09
N ILE A 48 5.52 6.41 3.84
CA ILE A 48 5.27 5.14 3.17
C ILE A 48 6.14 4.07 3.84
N TYR A 49 5.57 3.33 4.78
CA TYR A 49 6.27 2.29 5.54
C TYR A 49 6.27 0.94 4.82
N ARG A 50 5.29 0.70 3.94
CA ARG A 50 5.17 -0.52 3.13
C ARG A 50 4.87 -0.20 1.68
N VAL A 51 5.48 -0.98 0.79
CA VAL A 51 5.13 -1.00 -0.63
C VAL A 51 4.63 -2.40 -1.01
N ILE A 52 3.55 -2.45 -1.78
CA ILE A 52 3.00 -3.67 -2.37
C ILE A 52 3.08 -3.53 -3.89
N GLY A 53 3.62 -4.56 -4.54
CA GLY A 53 3.75 -4.66 -5.97
C GLY A 53 2.84 -5.74 -6.55
N ALA A 54 2.00 -5.35 -7.48
CA ALA A 54 1.11 -6.24 -8.22
C ALA A 54 1.62 -6.48 -9.65
N THR A 55 1.55 -7.73 -10.10
CA THR A 55 2.02 -8.16 -11.43
C THR A 55 0.96 -7.99 -12.52
N THR A 56 -0.31 -7.84 -12.13
CA THR A 56 -1.47 -7.74 -13.03
C THR A 56 -2.54 -6.80 -12.46
N ASP A 57 -3.42 -6.28 -13.33
CA ASP A 57 -4.55 -5.44 -12.91
C ASP A 57 -5.47 -6.17 -11.91
N ASN A 58 -5.75 -7.45 -12.12
CA ASN A 58 -6.60 -8.22 -11.19
C ASN A 58 -5.99 -8.31 -9.78
N GLN A 59 -4.66 -8.44 -9.67
CA GLN A 59 -3.99 -8.43 -8.37
C GLN A 59 -4.05 -7.06 -7.72
N TYR A 60 -3.88 -6.00 -8.53
CA TYR A 60 -3.96 -4.63 -8.05
C TYR A 60 -5.37 -4.30 -7.53
N LEU A 61 -6.41 -4.60 -8.31
CA LEU A 61 -7.81 -4.37 -7.93
C LEU A 61 -8.18 -5.15 -6.66
N ASN A 62 -7.78 -6.43 -6.58
CA ASN A 62 -8.02 -7.22 -5.37
C ASN A 62 -7.30 -6.64 -4.15
N ALA A 63 -6.08 -6.11 -4.31
CA ALA A 63 -5.39 -5.45 -3.20
C ALA A 63 -6.11 -4.16 -2.77
N CYS A 64 -6.61 -3.35 -3.71
CA CYS A 64 -7.39 -2.16 -3.39
C CYS A 64 -8.67 -2.51 -2.61
N GLU A 65 -9.45 -3.48 -3.09
CA GLU A 65 -10.68 -3.93 -2.42
C GLU A 65 -10.42 -4.41 -0.98
N GLU A 66 -9.36 -5.20 -0.78
CA GLU A 66 -8.99 -5.69 0.56
C GLU A 66 -8.48 -4.58 1.49
N LEU A 67 -7.82 -3.55 0.94
CA LEU A 67 -7.37 -2.38 1.72
C LEU A 67 -8.55 -1.49 2.11
N ASP A 68 -9.52 -1.31 1.20
CA ASP A 68 -10.79 -0.63 1.47
C ASP A 68 -11.60 -1.38 2.57
N ASP A 69 -11.69 -2.72 2.47
CA ASP A 69 -12.43 -3.56 3.41
C ASP A 69 -11.89 -3.51 4.85
N ILE A 70 -10.60 -3.23 5.03
CA ILE A 70 -9.98 -3.04 6.36
C ILE A 70 -10.02 -1.59 6.84
N GLY A 71 -10.64 -0.68 6.06
CA GLY A 71 -10.89 0.71 6.42
C GLY A 71 -9.75 1.67 6.07
N LEU A 72 -8.85 1.31 5.16
CA LEU A 72 -7.89 2.26 4.59
C LEU A 72 -8.53 3.00 3.40
N VAL A 73 -8.01 4.18 3.10
CA VAL A 73 -8.51 5.02 2.01
C VAL A 73 -7.37 5.39 1.07
N ASP A 74 -7.60 5.31 -0.24
CA ASP A 74 -6.66 5.81 -1.26
C ASP A 74 -6.66 7.35 -1.26
N ASP A 75 -5.58 7.95 -0.76
CA ASP A 75 -5.36 9.39 -0.69
C ASP A 75 -4.94 9.98 -2.04
N LEU A 76 -4.62 9.14 -3.03
CA LEU A 76 -4.03 9.57 -4.28
C LEU A 76 -5.09 10.01 -5.28
N GLN A 77 -5.15 11.31 -5.57
CA GLN A 77 -5.98 11.81 -6.67
C GLN A 77 -5.47 11.29 -8.02
N GLU A 78 -6.39 11.05 -8.95
CA GLU A 78 -6.07 10.49 -10.27
C GLU A 78 -5.00 11.31 -11.03
N SER A 79 -5.02 12.63 -10.88
CA SER A 79 -4.04 13.56 -11.49
C SER A 79 -2.62 13.48 -10.91
N ASP A 80 -2.42 12.78 -9.80
CA ASP A 80 -1.14 12.69 -9.08
C ASP A 80 -0.51 11.29 -9.15
N ARG A 81 -1.24 10.31 -9.70
CA ARG A 81 -0.78 8.92 -9.90
C ARG A 81 0.50 8.84 -10.74
N GLU A 82 0.55 9.55 -11.87
CA GLU A 82 1.73 9.53 -12.75
C GLU A 82 2.98 10.21 -12.14
N LYS A 83 2.83 11.07 -11.13
CA LYS A 83 3.94 11.90 -10.61
C LYS A 83 4.68 11.26 -9.45
N ASN A 84 4.00 10.40 -8.69
CA ASN A 84 4.50 9.93 -7.39
C ASN A 84 5.16 8.54 -7.46
N GLY A 85 5.12 7.88 -8.62
CA GLY A 85 5.68 6.54 -8.80
C GLY A 85 4.89 5.43 -8.09
N TYR A 86 3.64 5.73 -7.70
CA TYR A 86 2.68 4.80 -7.13
C TYR A 86 1.34 4.96 -7.84
N ASP A 87 0.62 3.85 -7.99
CA ASP A 87 -0.71 3.82 -8.60
C ASP A 87 -1.82 4.09 -7.58
N ALA A 88 -1.55 3.82 -6.30
CA ALA A 88 -2.39 4.19 -5.16
C ALA A 88 -1.53 4.41 -3.91
N ILE A 89 -2.01 5.24 -2.99
CA ILE A 89 -1.41 5.45 -1.67
C ILE A 89 -2.51 5.37 -0.63
N TYR A 90 -2.45 4.37 0.24
CA TYR A 90 -3.46 4.14 1.28
C TYR A 90 -3.01 4.65 2.64
N SER A 91 -3.92 5.26 3.39
CA SER A 91 -3.74 5.57 4.81
C SER A 91 -5.00 5.25 5.62
N LEU A 92 -4.90 5.32 6.95
CA LEU A 92 -6.09 5.34 7.80
C LEU A 92 -6.85 6.63 7.56
N ASP A 93 -8.17 6.54 7.41
CA ASP A 93 -9.03 7.70 7.26
C ASP A 93 -8.89 8.65 8.47
N GLN A 94 -8.17 9.76 8.25
CA GLN A 94 -7.96 10.80 9.27
C GLN A 94 -9.22 11.63 9.53
N SER A 95 -10.27 11.48 8.72
CA SER A 95 -11.55 12.18 8.92
C SER A 95 -12.44 11.52 9.98
N ALA A 96 -12.05 10.37 10.51
CA ALA A 96 -12.75 9.67 11.60
C ALA A 96 -12.53 10.28 13.01
N GLU A 97 -11.68 11.30 13.16
CA GLU A 97 -11.42 12.01 14.43
C GLU A 97 -11.89 13.48 14.44
N LEU A 98 -13.09 13.77 13.91
CA LEU A 98 -13.77 15.06 14.15
C LEU A 98 -15.19 14.89 14.71
#